data_AF-Q9NWU5-F1
#
_entry.id   AF-Q9NWU5-F1
#
_cell.length_a   1.000
_cell.length_b   1.000
_cell.length_c   1.000
_cell.angle_alpha   90.00
_cell.angle_beta   90.00
_cell.angle_gamma   90.00
#
_symmetry.space_group_name_H-M   'P 1'
#
loop_
_entity.id
_entity.type
_entity.pdbx_description
1 polymer ?
#
loop_
_entity_poly.entity_id
_entity_poly.type
_entity_poly.pdbx_seq_one_letter_code
_entity_poly.pdbx_strand_id
1 'polypeptide(L)'
;MAAAVLGQLGALWIHNLRSRGKLALGVLPQSYIHTSASLDISRKWEKKNKIVYPPQLPGEPRRPAEIYHCRRQIKYSKDKMWYLAKLIRGMSIDQALAQLEFNDKKGAKIIKEVLLEAQDMAVRDHNVEFRSNLYIAESTSGRGQCLKRIRYHGRGRFGIMEKVYCHYFVKLVEGPPPPPEPPKTAVAHAKEYIQQLRSRTIVHTL
;
A
#
# COMPACT_ATOMS: atom_id res chain seq x y z
N MET A 1 19.80 42.74 -25.72
CA MET A 1 20.55 43.45 -24.66
C MET A 1 19.93 43.11 -23.31
N ALA A 2 20.50 42.15 -22.58
CA ALA A 2 20.37 41.93 -21.13
C ALA A 2 20.98 40.56 -20.78
N ALA A 3 22.31 40.49 -20.79
CA ALA A 3 23.10 39.39 -20.27
C ALA A 3 24.11 39.98 -19.28
N ALA A 4 24.38 39.26 -18.18
CA ALA A 4 25.17 39.65 -16.99
C ALA A 4 24.39 40.59 -16.04
N VAL A 5 24.26 40.36 -14.73
CA VAL A 5 25.32 40.19 -13.72
C VAL A 5 24.76 39.50 -12.46
N LEU A 6 24.77 38.18 -12.34
CA LEU A 6 24.37 37.52 -11.08
C LEU A 6 25.38 36.46 -10.62
N GLY A 7 26.60 36.93 -10.39
CA GLY A 7 27.69 36.13 -9.83
C GLY A 7 28.52 36.94 -8.85
N GLN A 8 28.04 37.11 -7.62
CA GLN A 8 28.85 37.37 -6.41
C GLN A 8 28.02 37.08 -5.17
N LEU A 9 28.04 35.85 -4.66
CA LEU A 9 27.72 35.53 -3.25
C LEU A 9 28.42 34.22 -2.83
N GLY A 10 29.66 34.05 -3.29
CA GLY A 10 30.59 33.04 -2.78
C GLY A 10 31.66 33.73 -1.93
N ALA A 11 31.97 33.14 -0.77
CA ALA A 11 32.97 33.54 0.22
C ALA A 11 32.49 34.51 1.31
N LEU A 12 31.85 33.98 2.36
CA LEU A 12 31.90 34.53 3.74
C LEU A 12 31.17 33.58 4.72
N TRP A 13 31.68 32.37 4.98
CA TRP A 13 31.34 31.66 6.24
C TRP A 13 32.23 30.48 6.66
N ILE A 14 33.50 30.41 6.25
CA ILE A 14 34.41 29.36 6.72
C ILE A 14 35.57 30.01 7.45
N HIS A 15 35.37 30.38 8.72
CA HIS A 15 36.44 30.37 9.72
C HIS A 15 35.85 30.33 11.13
N ASN A 16 36.49 29.52 11.97
CA ASN A 16 36.37 29.44 13.43
C ASN A 16 35.20 28.65 14.03
N LEU A 17 35.35 27.33 14.05
CA LEU A 17 34.98 26.56 15.25
C LEU A 17 36.09 25.55 15.61
N ARG A 18 37.29 26.06 15.88
CA ARG A 18 38.42 25.28 16.43
C ARG A 18 38.74 25.78 17.84
N SER A 19 37.91 25.45 18.82
CA SER A 19 38.31 25.56 20.23
C SER A 19 37.59 24.53 21.12
N ARG A 20 38.34 23.47 21.44
CA ARG A 20 38.49 22.90 22.79
C ARG A 20 37.22 22.78 23.64
N GLY A 21 36.44 21.74 23.40
CA GLY A 21 35.63 21.11 24.44
C GLY A 21 36.24 19.75 24.79
N LYS A 22 36.88 19.62 25.96
CA LYS A 22 37.21 18.32 26.55
C LYS A 22 35.90 17.59 26.79
N LEU A 23 35.44 16.79 25.83
CA LEU A 23 34.31 15.90 26.05
C LEU A 23 34.79 14.81 27.01
N ALA A 24 34.40 14.95 28.27
CA ALA A 24 34.49 13.90 29.25
C ALA A 24 33.99 12.60 28.59
N LEU A 25 34.80 11.54 28.68
CA LEU A 25 34.43 10.18 28.31
C LEU A 25 33.34 9.70 29.28
N GLY A 26 32.15 10.29 29.18
CA GLY A 26 30.95 9.74 29.77
C GLY A 26 30.73 8.39 29.10
N VAL A 27 30.64 7.36 29.92
CA VAL A 27 30.20 6.03 29.50
C VAL A 27 28.94 6.23 28.67
N LEU A 28 29.07 6.05 27.35
CA LEU A 28 27.92 6.15 26.45
C LEU A 28 26.88 5.17 27.01
N PRO A 29 25.67 5.62 27.39
CA PRO A 29 24.66 4.72 27.90
C PRO A 29 24.49 3.66 26.83
N GLN A 30 24.77 2.41 27.21
CA GLN A 30 24.75 1.25 26.36
C GLN A 30 23.39 1.28 25.66
N SER A 31 23.37 1.72 24.41
CA SER A 31 22.13 1.95 23.70
C SER A 31 21.51 0.59 23.58
N TYR A 32 20.56 0.31 24.45
CA TYR A 32 19.69 -0.83 24.32
C TYR A 32 19.03 -0.64 22.96
N ILE A 33 19.56 -1.34 21.95
CA ILE A 33 18.86 -1.65 20.73
C ILE A 33 17.73 -2.58 21.19
N HIS A 34 16.74 -2.00 21.84
CA HIS A 34 15.49 -2.65 22.15
C HIS A 34 14.86 -2.92 20.78
N THR A 35 14.95 -4.17 20.31
CA THR A 35 14.15 -4.68 19.19
C THR A 35 12.64 -4.66 19.47
N SER A 36 12.21 -4.01 20.56
CA SER A 36 10.84 -3.74 20.95
C SER A 36 10.37 -2.34 20.55
N ALA A 37 10.97 -1.70 19.53
CA ALA A 37 10.20 -0.69 18.80
C ALA A 37 8.89 -1.38 18.40
N SER A 38 7.79 -0.99 19.04
CA SER A 38 6.48 -1.54 18.75
C SER A 38 6.33 -1.48 17.24
N LEU A 39 5.88 -2.57 16.62
CA LEU A 39 5.53 -2.54 15.21
C LEU A 39 4.25 -1.73 15.01
N ASP A 40 4.19 -0.54 15.57
CA ASP A 40 3.42 0.60 15.06
C ASP A 40 4.06 1.06 13.75
N ILE A 41 4.24 0.09 12.84
CA ILE A 41 4.33 0.33 11.40
C ILE A 41 3.13 1.22 11.11
N SER A 42 3.41 2.46 10.73
CA SER A 42 2.43 3.50 10.43
C SER A 42 1.13 2.88 9.91
N ARG A 43 0.05 2.95 10.70
CA ARG A 43 -1.28 2.43 10.34
C ARG A 43 -1.93 3.31 9.25
N LYS A 44 -1.15 3.71 8.24
CA LYS A 44 -1.55 4.63 7.17
C LYS A 44 -2.77 4.11 6.39
N TRP A 45 -2.90 2.78 6.28
CA TRP A 45 -4.04 2.15 5.60
C TRP A 45 -5.35 2.36 6.36
N GLU A 46 -5.45 1.88 7.61
CA GLU A 46 -6.65 2.04 8.46
C GLU A 46 -6.97 3.50 8.77
N LYS A 47 -5.96 4.37 8.85
CA LYS A 47 -6.16 5.82 9.03
C LYS A 47 -7.04 6.44 7.93
N LYS A 48 -7.14 5.82 6.75
CA LYS A 48 -8.03 6.29 5.69
C LYS A 48 -9.52 6.26 6.09
N ASN A 49 -9.94 5.33 6.95
CA ASN A 49 -11.33 5.29 7.45
C ASN A 49 -11.68 6.50 8.32
N LYS A 50 -10.68 7.17 8.90
CA LYS A 50 -10.86 8.35 9.75
C LYS A 50 -10.89 9.66 8.95
N ILE A 51 -10.74 9.59 7.62
CA ILE A 51 -10.78 10.78 6.77
C ILE A 51 -12.23 11.23 6.67
N VAL A 52 -12.51 12.42 7.19
CA VAL A 52 -13.81 13.08 7.06
C VAL A 52 -13.73 14.01 5.86
N TYR A 53 -14.65 13.84 4.92
CA TYR A 53 -14.77 14.69 3.74
C TYR A 53 -15.59 15.95 4.04
N PRO A 54 -15.38 17.05 3.30
CA PRO A 54 -16.27 18.21 3.39
C PRO A 54 -17.70 17.85 2.96
N PRO A 55 -18.71 18.60 3.43
CA PRO A 55 -20.10 18.46 3.00
C PRO A 55 -20.24 18.57 1.47
N GLN A 56 -21.13 17.77 0.88
CA GLN A 56 -21.38 17.77 -0.56
C GLN A 56 -22.22 18.98 -0.96
N LEU A 57 -21.96 19.54 -2.15
CA LEU A 57 -22.75 20.63 -2.70
C LEU A 57 -24.11 20.12 -3.22
N PRO A 58 -25.13 20.99 -3.31
CA PRO A 58 -26.41 20.63 -3.92
C PRO A 58 -26.22 20.13 -5.36
N GLY A 59 -26.77 18.95 -5.68
CA GLY A 59 -26.69 18.35 -7.02
C GLY A 59 -25.50 17.41 -7.25
N GLU A 60 -24.53 17.34 -6.33
CA GLU A 60 -23.48 16.31 -6.40
C GLU A 60 -24.06 14.90 -6.11
N PRO A 61 -23.63 13.86 -6.83
CA PRO A 61 -24.04 12.49 -6.51
C PRO A 61 -23.52 12.09 -5.12
N ARG A 62 -24.29 11.27 -4.39
CA ARG A 62 -23.89 10.72 -3.08
C ARG A 62 -22.55 9.98 -3.21
N ARG A 63 -21.61 10.30 -2.33
CA ARG A 63 -20.33 9.59 -2.25
C ARG A 63 -20.54 8.16 -1.73
N PRO A 64 -20.03 7.11 -2.42
CA PRO A 64 -20.13 5.74 -1.91
C PRO A 64 -19.26 5.57 -0.66
N ALA A 65 -19.69 4.72 0.27
CA ALA A 65 -18.87 4.37 1.43
C ALA A 65 -17.61 3.61 1.00
N GLU A 66 -16.46 4.00 1.55
CA GLU A 66 -15.18 3.30 1.35
C GLU A 66 -14.68 2.74 2.68
N ILE A 67 -14.26 1.48 2.70
CA ILE A 67 -13.79 0.82 3.92
C ILE A 67 -12.41 0.22 3.67
N TYR A 68 -11.42 0.68 4.42
CA TYR A 68 -10.05 0.20 4.37
C TYR A 68 -9.78 -0.72 5.57
N HIS A 69 -9.49 -1.99 5.30
CA HIS A 69 -9.11 -2.96 6.33
C HIS A 69 -7.79 -3.65 5.98
N CYS A 70 -7.06 -4.10 7.01
CA CYS A 70 -5.85 -4.89 6.77
C CYS A 70 -5.52 -5.83 7.93
N ARG A 71 -4.85 -6.93 7.60
CA ARG A 71 -4.29 -7.88 8.55
C ARG A 71 -2.78 -7.95 8.38
N ARG A 72 -2.05 -7.75 9.48
CA ARG A 72 -0.58 -7.62 9.46
C ARG A 72 0.13 -8.87 10.02
N GLN A 73 1.40 -9.06 9.63
CA GLN A 73 2.29 -10.14 10.08
C GLN A 73 1.68 -11.54 9.94
N ILE A 74 1.07 -11.80 8.78
CA ILE A 74 0.53 -13.11 8.44
C ILE A 74 1.69 -14.04 8.10
N LYS A 75 1.74 -15.23 8.74
CA LYS A 75 2.73 -16.26 8.39
C LYS A 75 2.35 -16.97 7.09
N TYR A 76 2.66 -16.32 5.98
CA TYR A 76 2.47 -16.78 4.61
C TYR A 76 3.42 -16.06 3.64
N SER A 77 3.59 -16.58 2.42
CA SER A 77 4.36 -15.89 1.39
C SER A 77 3.53 -14.76 0.78
N LYS A 78 4.14 -13.58 0.58
CA LYS A 78 3.52 -12.43 -0.08
C LYS A 78 3.00 -12.80 -1.47
N ASP A 79 3.79 -13.53 -2.26
CA ASP A 79 3.46 -13.83 -3.65
C ASP A 79 2.35 -14.87 -3.73
N LYS A 80 2.33 -15.84 -2.80
CA LYS A 80 1.22 -16.80 -2.68
C LYS A 80 -0.08 -16.10 -2.25
N MET A 81 0.01 -15.09 -1.37
CA MET A 81 -1.14 -14.26 -1.00
C MET A 81 -1.62 -13.40 -2.16
N TRP A 82 -0.70 -12.94 -3.01
CA TRP A 82 -1.00 -12.05 -4.14
C TRP A 82 -1.95 -12.69 -5.14
N TYR A 83 -1.79 -13.98 -5.46
CA TYR A 83 -2.71 -14.68 -6.37
C TYR A 83 -4.15 -14.69 -5.87
N LEU A 84 -4.36 -14.94 -4.57
CA LEU A 84 -5.69 -14.89 -3.97
C LEU A 84 -6.24 -13.47 -3.92
N ALA A 85 -5.41 -12.49 -3.57
CA ALA A 85 -5.81 -11.08 -3.59
C ALA A 85 -6.21 -10.64 -5.00
N LYS A 86 -5.44 -11.02 -6.02
CA LYS A 86 -5.70 -10.69 -7.43
C LYS A 86 -6.98 -11.38 -7.93
N LEU A 87 -7.23 -12.62 -7.51
CA LEU A 87 -8.45 -13.36 -7.85
C LEU A 87 -9.71 -12.58 -7.44
N ILE A 88 -9.78 -12.12 -6.19
CA ILE A 88 -10.97 -11.46 -5.63
C ILE A 88 -11.15 -9.98 -6.00
N ARG A 89 -10.19 -9.39 -6.72
CA ARG A 89 -10.26 -7.96 -7.06
C ARG A 89 -11.36 -7.70 -8.08
N GLY A 90 -12.22 -6.73 -7.80
CA GLY A 90 -13.33 -6.35 -8.67
C GLY A 90 -14.55 -7.25 -8.58
N MET A 91 -14.54 -8.30 -7.75
CA MET A 91 -15.72 -9.14 -7.51
C MET A 91 -16.65 -8.50 -6.46
N SER A 92 -17.93 -8.87 -6.49
CA SER A 92 -18.82 -8.59 -5.37
C SER A 92 -18.37 -9.37 -4.13
N ILE A 93 -18.74 -8.89 -2.95
CA ILE A 93 -18.34 -9.52 -1.70
C ILE A 93 -18.85 -10.96 -1.59
N ASP A 94 -20.10 -11.22 -1.96
CA ASP A 94 -20.70 -12.56 -1.85
C ASP A 94 -20.01 -13.56 -2.79
N GLN A 95 -19.73 -13.13 -4.03
CA GLN A 95 -18.95 -13.93 -4.98
C GLN A 95 -17.54 -14.20 -4.46
N ALA A 96 -16.88 -13.20 -3.89
CA ALA A 96 -15.54 -13.36 -3.33
C ALA A 96 -15.51 -14.32 -2.14
N LEU A 97 -16.50 -14.25 -1.24
CA LEU A 97 -16.64 -15.18 -0.12
C LEU A 97 -16.82 -16.62 -0.61
N ALA A 98 -17.74 -16.85 -1.56
CA ALA A 98 -17.96 -18.17 -2.15
C ALA A 98 -16.68 -18.73 -2.80
N GLN A 99 -15.93 -17.90 -3.53
CA GLN A 99 -14.67 -18.31 -4.16
C GLN A 99 -13.57 -18.65 -3.13
N LEU A 100 -13.54 -17.97 -1.99
CA LEU A 100 -12.58 -18.23 -0.92
C LEU A 100 -12.96 -19.43 -0.06
N GLU A 101 -14.24 -19.77 0.04
CA GLU A 101 -14.74 -20.93 0.78
C GLU A 101 -14.27 -22.25 0.18
N PHE A 102 -14.35 -22.37 -1.15
CA PHE A 102 -13.93 -23.58 -1.87
C PHE A 102 -12.44 -23.59 -2.24
N ASN A 103 -11.65 -22.66 -1.71
CA ASN A 103 -10.23 -22.58 -2.00
C ASN A 103 -9.38 -23.19 -0.87
N ASP A 104 -8.71 -24.31 -1.17
CA ASP A 104 -7.92 -25.08 -0.19
C ASP A 104 -6.66 -24.36 0.34
N LYS A 105 -6.30 -23.20 -0.22
CA LYS A 105 -5.08 -22.50 0.21
C LYS A 105 -5.29 -21.87 1.60
N LYS A 106 -4.28 -22.01 2.48
CA LYS A 106 -4.22 -21.33 3.78
C LYS A 106 -4.54 -19.83 3.71
N GLY A 107 -4.06 -19.14 2.67
CA GLY A 107 -4.31 -17.72 2.49
C GLY A 107 -5.80 -17.39 2.29
N ALA A 108 -6.59 -18.31 1.72
CA ALA A 108 -8.00 -18.08 1.44
C ALA A 108 -8.81 -17.99 2.74
N LYS A 109 -8.55 -18.89 3.69
CA LYS A 109 -9.14 -18.85 5.04
C LYS A 109 -8.89 -17.51 5.73
N ILE A 110 -7.65 -17.02 5.68
CA ILE A 110 -7.25 -15.75 6.29
C ILE A 110 -7.92 -14.56 5.58
N ILE A 111 -7.98 -14.57 4.24
CA ILE A 111 -8.65 -13.50 3.49
C ILE A 111 -10.15 -13.50 3.79
N LYS A 112 -10.79 -14.68 3.90
CA LYS A 112 -12.20 -14.81 4.26
C LYS A 112 -12.47 -14.14 5.61
N GLU A 113 -11.67 -14.43 6.63
CA GLU A 113 -11.76 -13.77 7.94
C GLU A 113 -11.65 -12.24 7.81
N VAL A 114 -10.67 -11.74 7.04
CA VAL A 114 -10.47 -10.30 6.83
C VAL A 114 -11.65 -9.66 6.10
N LEU A 115 -12.26 -10.35 5.13
CA LEU A 115 -13.45 -9.82 4.45
C LEU A 115 -14.66 -9.77 5.38
N LEU A 116 -14.85 -10.76 6.25
CA LEU A 116 -15.91 -10.74 7.26
C LEU A 116 -15.72 -9.60 8.26
N GLU A 117 -14.50 -9.42 8.78
CA GLU A 117 -14.15 -8.28 9.64
C GLU A 117 -14.43 -6.94 8.93
N ALA A 118 -14.07 -6.84 7.65
CA ALA A 118 -14.29 -5.61 6.87
C ALA A 118 -15.77 -5.33 6.59
N GLN A 119 -16.59 -6.36 6.34
CA GLN A 119 -18.05 -6.21 6.27
C GLN A 119 -18.62 -5.72 7.60
N ASP A 120 -18.17 -6.27 8.72
CA ASP A 120 -18.67 -5.86 10.02
C ASP A 120 -18.31 -4.39 10.33
N MET A 121 -17.13 -3.91 9.91
CA MET A 121 -16.76 -2.49 10.00
C MET A 121 -17.58 -1.59 9.07
N ALA A 122 -17.97 -2.09 7.90
CA ALA A 122 -18.81 -1.34 6.96
C ALA A 122 -20.20 -1.07 7.54
N VAL A 123 -20.80 -2.08 8.18
CA VAL A 123 -22.11 -1.95 8.84
C VAL A 123 -22.01 -1.09 10.10
N ARG A 124 -21.01 -1.35 10.95
CA ARG A 124 -20.91 -0.69 12.27
C ARG A 124 -20.46 0.76 12.21
N ASP A 125 -19.41 1.06 11.42
CA ASP A 125 -18.73 2.36 11.48
C ASP A 125 -19.09 3.28 10.29
N HIS A 126 -19.37 2.70 9.11
CA HIS A 126 -19.60 3.46 7.87
C HIS A 126 -21.07 3.52 7.45
N ASN A 127 -21.99 2.97 8.25
CA ASN A 127 -23.44 2.98 8.02
C ASN A 127 -23.87 2.42 6.65
N VAL A 128 -23.21 1.36 6.19
CA VAL A 128 -23.66 0.62 4.98
C VAL A 128 -24.89 -0.21 5.35
N GLU A 129 -26.00 -0.02 4.63
CA GLU A 129 -27.29 -0.65 4.93
C GLU A 129 -27.26 -2.18 4.77
N PHE A 130 -26.68 -2.66 3.67
CA PHE A 130 -26.64 -4.08 3.32
C PHE A 130 -25.21 -4.60 3.23
N ARG A 131 -24.92 -5.70 3.93
CA ARG A 131 -23.60 -6.38 3.93
C ARG A 131 -23.17 -6.85 2.53
N SER A 132 -24.13 -7.16 1.67
CA SER A 132 -23.92 -7.65 0.30
C SER A 132 -23.69 -6.54 -0.73
N ASN A 133 -24.10 -5.30 -0.45
CA ASN A 133 -23.98 -4.17 -1.39
C ASN A 133 -22.59 -3.54 -1.38
N LEU A 134 -21.58 -4.39 -1.45
CA LEU A 134 -20.18 -4.01 -1.41
C LEU A 134 -19.42 -4.83 -2.46
N TYR A 135 -18.41 -4.22 -3.05
CA TYR A 135 -17.46 -4.91 -3.90
C TYR A 135 -16.03 -4.62 -3.47
N ILE A 136 -15.12 -5.51 -3.88
CA ILE A 136 -13.70 -5.41 -3.54
C ILE A 136 -13.01 -4.52 -4.58
N ALA A 137 -12.86 -3.23 -4.28
CA ALA A 137 -12.19 -2.29 -5.18
C ALA A 137 -10.67 -2.53 -5.25
N GLU A 138 -10.03 -2.68 -4.10
CA GLU A 138 -8.60 -2.98 -4.04
C GLU A 138 -8.33 -4.16 -3.10
N SER A 139 -7.46 -5.05 -3.54
CA SER A 139 -7.01 -6.22 -2.79
C SER A 139 -5.54 -6.46 -3.10
N THR A 140 -4.68 -6.28 -2.10
CA THR A 140 -3.22 -6.34 -2.31
C THR A 140 -2.50 -7.02 -1.15
N SER A 141 -1.35 -7.61 -1.46
CA SER A 141 -0.46 -8.21 -0.47
C SER A 141 0.85 -7.43 -0.36
N GLY A 142 1.21 -7.07 0.87
CA GLY A 142 2.45 -6.39 1.23
C GLY A 142 3.50 -7.34 1.82
N ARG A 143 4.77 -6.94 1.74
CA ARG A 143 5.88 -7.65 2.40
C ARG A 143 5.86 -7.33 3.89
N GLY A 144 5.88 -8.35 4.74
CA GLY A 144 6.04 -8.19 6.19
C GLY A 144 7.47 -8.43 6.63
N GLN A 145 7.64 -8.78 7.91
CA GLN A 145 8.97 -9.11 8.42
C GLN A 145 9.54 -10.35 7.72
N CYS A 146 10.84 -10.32 7.44
CA CYS A 146 11.56 -11.46 6.90
C CYS A 146 12.70 -11.78 7.86
N LEU A 147 12.55 -12.87 8.60
CA LEU A 147 13.54 -13.30 9.58
C LEU A 147 14.52 -14.26 8.93
N LYS A 148 15.80 -13.89 8.88
CA LYS A 148 16.88 -14.77 8.40
C LYS A 148 17.21 -15.83 9.46
N ARG A 149 17.37 -17.07 9.03
CA ARG A 149 17.72 -18.24 9.86
C ARG A 149 18.82 -19.01 9.13
N ILE A 150 19.74 -19.63 9.87
CA ILE A 150 20.78 -20.48 9.28
C ILE A 150 20.17 -21.85 8.98
N ARG A 151 20.40 -22.37 7.77
CA ARG A 151 20.10 -23.75 7.36
C ARG A 151 21.42 -24.46 7.14
N TYR A 152 21.68 -25.49 7.93
CA TYR A 152 22.88 -26.31 7.77
C TYR A 152 22.76 -27.26 6.57
N HIS A 153 23.88 -27.47 5.87
CA HIS A 153 24.03 -28.38 4.75
C HIS A 153 25.22 -29.33 5.01
N GLY A 154 25.42 -30.33 4.15
CA GLY A 154 26.57 -31.23 4.24
C GLY A 154 27.92 -30.51 4.02
N ARG A 155 29.00 -31.16 4.47
CA ARG A 155 30.40 -30.69 4.31
C ARG A 155 30.69 -29.33 4.95
N GLY A 156 30.10 -29.04 6.12
CA GLY A 156 30.31 -27.78 6.84
C GLY A 156 29.72 -26.54 6.16
N ARG A 157 28.88 -26.71 5.13
CA ARG A 157 28.24 -25.60 4.42
C ARG A 157 26.99 -25.13 5.15
N PHE A 158 26.69 -23.84 5.09
CA PHE A 158 25.42 -23.29 5.58
C PHE A 158 24.80 -22.35 4.52
N GLY A 159 23.48 -22.30 4.52
CA GLY A 159 22.68 -21.39 3.72
C GLY A 159 21.80 -20.52 4.61
N ILE A 160 21.23 -19.45 4.06
CA ILE A 160 20.29 -18.59 4.78
C ILE A 160 18.86 -18.95 4.34
N MET A 161 18.05 -19.40 5.30
CA MET A 161 16.61 -19.59 5.14
C MET A 161 15.88 -18.36 5.64
N GLU A 162 14.88 -17.89 4.88
CA GLU A 162 14.04 -16.77 5.30
C GLU A 162 12.68 -17.25 5.79
N LYS A 163 12.35 -16.91 7.04
CA LYS A 163 10.98 -16.99 7.55
C LYS A 163 10.25 -15.70 7.18
N VAL A 164 9.56 -15.74 6.05
CA VAL A 164 8.78 -14.61 5.54
C VAL A 164 7.40 -14.49 6.21
N TYR A 165 6.96 -13.24 6.36
CA TYR A 165 5.61 -12.84 6.74
C TYR A 165 5.08 -11.84 5.71
N CYS A 166 3.76 -11.70 5.61
CA CYS A 166 3.12 -10.75 4.71
C CYS A 166 2.06 -9.92 5.43
N HIS A 167 1.60 -8.87 4.76
CA HIS A 167 0.43 -8.09 5.14
C HIS A 167 -0.62 -8.24 4.04
N TYR A 168 -1.89 -8.23 4.40
CA TYR A 168 -3.00 -8.23 3.46
C TYR A 168 -3.84 -6.98 3.64
N PHE A 169 -4.16 -6.30 2.55
CA PHE A 169 -4.87 -5.02 2.52
C PHE A 169 -6.06 -5.12 1.59
N VAL A 170 -7.20 -4.59 2.04
CA VAL A 170 -8.46 -4.58 1.28
C VAL A 170 -9.09 -3.20 1.37
N LYS A 171 -9.65 -2.74 0.24
CA LYS A 171 -10.56 -1.61 0.13
C LYS A 171 -11.90 -2.14 -0.38
N LEU A 172 -12.94 -2.00 0.42
CA LEU A 172 -14.32 -2.25 0.00
C LEU A 172 -14.95 -0.91 -0.39
N VAL A 173 -15.80 -0.94 -1.40
CA VAL A 173 -16.58 0.22 -1.84
C VAL A 173 -18.04 -0.20 -1.96
N GLU A 174 -18.94 0.69 -1.56
CA GLU A 174 -20.38 0.52 -1.70
C GLU A 174 -20.83 0.53 -3.17
N GLY A 175 -21.74 -0.38 -3.49
CA GLY A 175 -22.36 -0.50 -4.80
C GLY A 175 -21.99 -1.78 -5.55
N PRO A 176 -22.49 -1.93 -6.79
CA PRO A 176 -22.20 -3.07 -7.63
C PRO A 176 -20.74 -3.03 -8.12
N PRO A 177 -20.13 -4.20 -8.39
CA PRO A 177 -18.81 -4.25 -9.02
C PRO A 177 -18.84 -3.58 -10.41
N PRO A 178 -17.79 -2.83 -10.78
CA PRO A 178 -17.70 -2.25 -12.11
C PRO A 178 -17.63 -3.34 -13.19
N PRO A 179 -18.29 -3.17 -14.34
CA PRO A 179 -18.17 -4.10 -15.44
C PRO A 179 -16.72 -4.12 -15.96
N PRO A 180 -16.23 -5.27 -16.45
CA PRO A 180 -14.92 -5.33 -17.08
C PRO A 180 -14.89 -4.40 -18.30
N GLU A 181 -13.86 -3.55 -18.37
CA GLU A 181 -13.66 -2.71 -19.54
C GLU A 181 -13.44 -3.59 -20.78
N PRO A 182 -14.14 -3.32 -21.90
CA PRO A 182 -13.93 -4.07 -23.13
C PRO A 182 -12.49 -3.84 -23.64
N PRO A 183 -11.87 -4.86 -24.26
CA PRO A 183 -10.58 -4.68 -24.88
C PRO A 183 -10.65 -3.56 -25.93
N LYS A 184 -9.71 -2.63 -25.87
CA LYS A 184 -9.64 -1.51 -26.81
C LYS A 184 -9.41 -2.04 -28.22
N THR A 185 -10.18 -1.54 -29.18
CA THR A 185 -9.97 -1.85 -30.60
C THR A 185 -8.66 -1.24 -31.09
N ALA A 186 -8.04 -1.82 -32.12
CA ALA A 186 -6.83 -1.27 -32.75
C ALA A 186 -7.00 0.22 -33.16
N VAL A 187 -8.18 0.60 -33.66
CA VAL A 187 -8.52 2.00 -34.01
C VAL A 187 -8.53 2.90 -32.77
N ALA A 188 -9.06 2.42 -31.64
CA ALA A 188 -9.07 3.18 -30.39
C ALA A 188 -7.65 3.39 -29.86
N HIS A 189 -6.81 2.35 -29.90
CA HIS A 189 -5.39 2.45 -29.57
C HIS A 189 -4.66 3.48 -30.46
N ALA A 190 -4.90 3.46 -31.78
CA ALA A 190 -4.32 4.43 -32.70
C ALA A 190 -4.77 5.87 -32.39
N LYS A 191 -6.06 6.06 -32.08
CA LYS A 191 -6.63 7.37 -31.69
C LYS A 191 -5.99 7.88 -30.39
N GLU A 192 -5.84 7.02 -29.38
CA GLU A 192 -5.16 7.36 -28.13
C GLU A 192 -3.70 7.74 -28.35
N TYR A 193 -2.97 6.98 -29.18
CA TYR A 193 -1.59 7.28 -29.53
C TYR A 193 -1.46 8.63 -30.23
N ILE A 194 -2.30 8.92 -31.22
CA ILE A 194 -2.34 10.24 -31.88
C ILE A 194 -2.69 11.34 -30.87
N GLN A 195 -3.66 11.09 -29.98
CA GLN A 195 -4.02 12.03 -28.94
C GLN A 195 -2.86 12.32 -28.00
N GLN A 196 -2.07 11.30 -27.62
CA GLN A 196 -0.86 11.44 -26.82
C GLN A 196 0.21 12.25 -27.57
N LEU A 197 0.37 12.03 -28.88
CA LEU A 197 1.28 12.83 -29.71
C LEU A 197 0.84 14.29 -29.86
N ARG A 198 -0.47 14.57 -29.78
CA ARG A 198 -1.05 15.92 -29.78
C ARG A 198 -0.97 16.59 -28.42
N SER A 199 -1.20 15.84 -27.34
CA SER A 199 -1.24 16.37 -25.97
C SER A 199 0.15 16.52 -25.35
N ARG A 200 1.18 15.89 -25.91
CA ARG A 200 2.55 16.06 -25.42
C ARG A 200 3.00 17.50 -25.60
N THR A 201 3.74 18.02 -24.63
CA THR A 201 4.46 19.28 -24.78
C THR A 201 5.59 19.09 -25.78
N ILE A 202 5.60 19.88 -26.85
CA ILE A 202 6.71 19.90 -27.82
C ILE A 202 7.81 20.78 -27.22
N VAL A 203 8.93 20.15 -26.85
CA VAL A 203 10.06 20.83 -26.18
C VAL A 203 10.91 21.63 -27.18
N HIS A 204 10.93 21.21 -28.45
CA HIS A 204 11.69 21.87 -29.52
C HIS A 204 10.82 21.98 -30.77
N THR A 205 10.57 23.20 -31.22
CA THR A 205 10.06 23.51 -32.56
C THR A 205 11.17 24.17 -33.37
N LEU A 206 11.26 23.84 -34.66
CA LEU A 206 12.16 24.51 -35.62
C LEU A 206 11.79 25.98 -35.79
#